data_AF-R0FL19-F1
#
_entry.id   AF-R0FL19-F1
#
_cell.length_a   1.000
_cell.length_b   1.000
_cell.length_c   1.000
_cell.angle_alpha   90.00
_cell.angle_beta   90.00
_cell.angle_gamma   90.00
#
_symmetry.space_group_name_H-M   'P 1'
#
loop_
_entity.id
_entity.type
_entity.pdbx_description
1 polymer ?
#
loop_
_entity_poly.entity_id
_entity_poly.type
_entity_poly.pdbx_seq_one_letter_code
_entity_poly.pdbx_strand_id
1 'polypeptide(L)'
;MFLTFAILYVFFNGVYGSYSQEIDIMLKTLNKPTLKTIKSEDGDIIDCVDIYKQPAFDHPLLKDHKIQMKPSVEFVSKRTNNIASNSSSKPVTSQIWTKSGRCPVNPRLFGDTRTRLFAYWTTDGYGKTGCFNLLCSGFVQISTHVALGAAINPISKKSGKQYYITISFFLDTNTGNWWILVEDIVLGYWPGSLLKDLRHSATAVQWGGEVYSPKVRNKPHTKTSMGSGEWASNLYGKACYFTNIKIMDYSLQLKYPQMLSEFSDEFRCYSTFLYREKDKLEPNFYFGGPGQNSQCP
;
A
#
# COMPACT_ATOMS: atom_id res chain seq x y z
N MET A 1 -19.13 -5.03 -14.03
CA MET A 1 -17.71 -4.70 -14.24
C MET A 1 -17.19 -4.11 -12.94
N PHE A 2 -16.60 -4.95 -12.08
CA PHE A 2 -16.06 -4.51 -10.79
C PHE A 2 -14.62 -4.06 -11.04
N LEU A 3 -14.39 -2.75 -10.96
CA LEU A 3 -13.07 -2.16 -11.06
C LEU A 3 -12.46 -2.10 -9.65
N THR A 4 -11.64 -3.09 -9.34
CA THR A 4 -10.81 -3.11 -8.12
C THR A 4 -9.58 -2.25 -8.39
N PHE A 5 -9.41 -1.19 -7.59
CA PHE A 5 -8.23 -0.34 -7.67
C PHE A 5 -7.29 -0.50 -6.50
N ALA A 6 -6.00 -0.37 -6.82
CA ALA A 6 -4.88 -0.09 -5.93
C ALA A 6 -5.04 -0.71 -4.55
N ILE A 7 -4.97 -2.04 -4.50
CA ILE A 7 -5.03 -2.69 -3.20
C ILE A 7 -3.68 -2.49 -2.51
N LEU A 8 -3.62 -1.47 -1.66
CA LEU A 8 -2.54 -1.31 -0.71
C LEU A 8 -2.86 -2.23 0.47
N TYR A 9 -2.60 -3.52 0.27
CA TYR A 9 -2.42 -4.43 1.39
C TYR A 9 -1.18 -3.95 2.15
N VAL A 10 -1.23 -3.89 3.47
CA VAL A 10 0.03 -3.89 4.23
C VAL A 10 0.32 -5.36 4.49
N PHE A 11 1.11 -6.00 3.61
CA PHE A 11 1.57 -7.37 3.88
C PHE A 11 2.46 -7.33 5.12
N PHE A 12 1.95 -7.93 6.20
CA PHE A 12 2.78 -8.40 7.29
C PHE A 12 2.94 -9.91 7.13
N ASN A 13 4.19 -10.33 7.31
CA ASN A 13 4.73 -11.69 7.20
C ASN A 13 4.91 -12.21 5.76
N GLY A 14 6.18 -12.49 5.47
CA GLY A 14 6.63 -12.96 4.17
C GLY A 14 6.04 -14.32 3.80
N VAL A 15 5.57 -14.42 2.56
CA VAL A 15 5.93 -15.44 1.58
C VAL A 15 5.53 -14.85 0.22
N TYR A 16 6.53 -14.47 -0.58
CA TYR A 16 6.36 -14.18 -2.02
C TYR A 16 5.99 -15.48 -2.74
N GLY A 17 4.72 -15.87 -2.73
CA GLY A 17 4.27 -17.01 -3.51
C GLY A 17 4.00 -16.62 -4.96
N SER A 18 4.56 -17.39 -5.90
CA SER A 18 4.45 -17.34 -7.38
C SER A 18 4.89 -16.08 -8.11
N TYR A 19 4.86 -14.89 -7.49
CA TYR A 19 5.44 -13.70 -8.11
C TYR A 19 6.97 -13.77 -8.18
N SER A 20 7.65 -14.69 -7.48
CA SER A 20 9.12 -14.71 -7.43
C SER A 20 9.78 -14.97 -8.80
N GLN A 21 9.18 -15.81 -9.66
CA GLN A 21 9.74 -16.10 -10.99
C GLN A 21 9.51 -14.94 -11.97
N GLU A 22 8.34 -14.29 -11.94
CA GLU A 22 8.07 -13.07 -12.72
C GLU A 22 8.90 -11.89 -12.20
N ILE A 23 9.12 -11.79 -10.89
CA ILE A 23 9.98 -10.79 -10.27
C ILE A 23 11.43 -10.97 -10.70
N ASP A 24 11.99 -12.19 -10.73
CA ASP A 24 13.37 -12.41 -11.21
C ASP A 24 13.55 -12.01 -12.69
N ILE A 25 12.50 -12.18 -13.50
CA ILE A 25 12.47 -11.72 -14.90
C ILE A 25 12.34 -10.19 -14.97
N MET A 26 11.44 -9.58 -14.18
CA MET A 26 11.30 -8.13 -14.10
C MET A 26 12.59 -7.45 -13.57
N LEU A 27 13.28 -8.10 -12.62
CA LEU A 27 14.57 -7.65 -12.07
C LEU A 27 15.68 -7.66 -13.11
N LYS A 28 15.72 -8.64 -14.02
CA LYS A 28 16.64 -8.64 -15.17
C LYS A 28 16.34 -7.53 -16.18
N THR A 29 15.11 -7.00 -16.16
CA THR A 29 14.65 -5.94 -17.07
C THR A 29 14.92 -4.53 -16.52
N LEU A 30 15.21 -4.38 -15.22
CA LEU A 30 15.53 -3.09 -14.57
C LEU A 30 16.98 -2.63 -14.84
N ASN A 31 17.33 -2.44 -16.11
CA ASN A 31 18.64 -1.93 -16.54
C ASN A 31 18.65 -0.39 -16.65
N LYS A 32 18.20 0.33 -15.62
CA LYS A 32 18.32 1.80 -15.59
C LYS A 32 19.68 2.21 -15.00
N PRO A 33 20.36 3.21 -15.58
CA PRO A 33 21.65 3.66 -15.06
C PRO A 33 21.47 4.29 -13.68
N THR A 34 22.09 3.68 -12.67
CA THR A 34 22.10 4.16 -11.29
C THR A 34 23.04 5.38 -11.18
N LEU A 35 22.52 6.50 -10.68
CA LEU A 35 23.30 7.70 -10.39
C LEU A 35 24.17 7.53 -9.14
N LYS A 36 23.60 6.93 -8.11
CA LYS A 36 24.27 6.59 -6.84
C LYS A 36 23.49 5.50 -6.13
N THR A 37 24.14 4.76 -5.26
CA THR A 37 23.50 3.75 -4.41
C THR A 37 23.63 4.16 -2.96
N ILE A 38 22.52 4.15 -2.23
CA ILE A 38 22.48 4.39 -0.78
C ILE A 38 22.35 3.04 -0.10
N LYS A 39 23.23 2.78 0.87
CA LYS A 39 23.10 1.65 1.80
C LYS A 39 22.69 2.17 3.17
N SER A 40 21.55 1.72 3.64
CA SER A 40 20.99 2.04 4.94
C SER A 40 21.59 1.17 6.05
N GLU A 41 21.51 1.65 7.29
CA GLU A 41 21.96 0.94 8.50
C GLU A 41 21.28 -0.41 8.68
N ASP A 42 20.02 -0.52 8.24
CA ASP A 42 19.22 -1.75 8.29
C ASP A 42 19.46 -2.68 7.10
N GLY A 43 20.42 -2.36 6.22
CA GLY A 43 20.80 -3.17 5.07
C GLY A 43 19.98 -2.90 3.81
N ASP A 44 19.02 -1.96 3.82
CA ASP A 44 18.34 -1.54 2.59
C ASP A 44 19.33 -0.92 1.60
N ILE A 45 19.23 -1.33 0.33
CA ILE A 45 19.97 -0.77 -0.80
C ILE A 45 18.99 -0.02 -1.69
N ILE A 46 19.19 1.29 -1.83
CA ILE A 46 18.37 2.16 -2.66
C ILE A 46 19.22 2.65 -3.83
N ASP A 47 18.89 2.21 -5.05
CA ASP A 47 19.53 2.69 -6.27
C ASP A 47 18.82 3.97 -6.73
N CYS A 48 19.56 5.06 -6.88
CA CYS A 48 19.02 6.33 -7.34
C CYS A 48 19.00 6.39 -8.85
N VAL A 49 17.84 6.69 -9.40
CA VAL A 49 17.66 6.86 -10.84
C VAL A 49 17.24 8.30 -11.10
N ASP A 50 17.75 8.87 -12.19
CA ASP A 50 17.30 10.19 -12.64
C ASP A 50 15.76 10.23 -12.76
N ILE A 51 15.14 11.30 -12.27
CA ILE A 51 13.68 11.44 -12.24
C ILE A 51 13.06 11.33 -13.63
N TYR A 52 13.77 11.68 -14.70
CA TYR A 52 13.31 11.58 -16.09
C TYR A 52 13.61 10.21 -16.72
N LYS A 53 14.38 9.36 -16.05
CA LYS A 53 14.76 8.01 -16.51
C LYS A 53 14.10 6.90 -15.71
N GLN A 54 13.07 7.24 -14.92
CA GLN A 54 12.32 6.27 -14.14
C GLN A 54 11.67 5.20 -15.04
N PRO A 55 11.49 3.97 -14.52
CA PRO A 55 10.75 2.89 -15.22
C PRO A 55 9.38 3.35 -15.70
N ALA A 56 8.75 4.31 -15.01
CA ALA A 56 7.49 4.94 -15.39
C ALA A 56 7.39 5.25 -16.90
N PHE A 57 8.46 5.81 -17.47
CA PHE A 57 8.49 6.34 -18.84
C PHE A 57 8.79 5.29 -19.91
N ASP A 58 9.03 4.03 -19.51
CA ASP A 58 9.07 2.91 -20.46
C ASP A 58 7.67 2.55 -20.96
N HIS A 59 6.61 3.05 -20.29
CA HIS A 59 5.25 2.87 -20.74
C HIS A 59 5.00 3.67 -22.03
N PRO A 60 4.46 3.07 -23.11
CA PRO A 60 4.21 3.78 -24.37
C PRO A 60 3.37 5.05 -24.22
N LEU A 61 2.38 5.05 -23.31
CA LEU A 61 1.53 6.22 -23.05
C LEU A 61 2.25 7.35 -22.27
N LEU A 62 3.45 7.11 -21.73
CA LEU A 62 4.15 8.05 -20.85
C LEU A 62 5.48 8.56 -21.41
N LYS A 63 5.88 8.19 -22.63
CA LYS A 63 7.18 8.58 -23.21
C LYS A 63 7.46 10.08 -23.16
N ASP A 64 6.44 10.90 -23.42
CA ASP A 64 6.53 12.37 -23.43
C ASP A 64 5.78 13.01 -22.24
N HIS A 65 5.54 12.23 -21.19
CA HIS A 65 4.76 12.70 -20.04
C HIS A 65 5.51 13.80 -19.27
N LYS A 66 4.89 14.97 -19.14
CA LYS A 66 5.42 16.06 -18.32
C LYS A 66 5.23 15.76 -16.84
N ILE A 67 6.33 15.59 -16.13
CA ILE A 67 6.33 15.33 -14.68
C ILE A 67 5.67 16.48 -13.91
N GLN A 68 4.75 16.13 -13.03
CA GLN A 68 4.15 17.06 -12.06
C GLN A 68 4.86 16.88 -10.71
N MET A 69 5.45 17.94 -10.18
CA MET A 69 6.15 17.90 -8.89
C MET A 69 5.22 18.16 -7.69
N LYS A 70 3.98 18.57 -7.96
CA LYS A 70 2.93 18.73 -6.96
C LYS A 70 1.56 18.58 -7.61
N PRO A 71 0.54 18.20 -6.83
CA PRO A 71 -0.84 18.23 -7.26
C PRO A 71 -1.27 19.66 -7.63
N SER A 72 -2.20 19.78 -8.58
CA SER A 72 -2.74 21.09 -8.96
C SER A 72 -3.91 21.54 -8.08
N VAL A 73 -4.58 20.59 -7.43
CA VAL A 73 -5.60 20.83 -6.40
C VAL A 73 -5.01 20.60 -5.03
N GLU A 74 -5.32 21.48 -4.06
CA GLU A 74 -4.96 21.23 -2.67
C GLU A 74 -5.79 20.09 -2.13
N PHE A 75 -5.12 19.04 -1.64
CA PHE A 75 -5.80 18.02 -0.89
C PHE A 75 -6.23 18.62 0.45
N VAL A 76 -7.55 18.80 0.63
CA VAL A 76 -8.14 19.26 1.89
C VAL A 76 -8.10 18.11 2.90
N SER A 77 -6.90 17.78 3.37
CA SER A 77 -6.72 17.14 4.66
C SER A 77 -7.01 18.23 5.70
N LYS A 78 -8.29 18.47 6.00
CA LYS A 78 -8.59 19.14 7.26
C LYS A 78 -7.99 18.23 8.32
N ARG A 79 -6.82 18.60 8.85
CA ARG A 79 -6.35 18.09 10.13
C ARG A 79 -7.48 18.40 11.10
N THR A 80 -8.33 17.43 11.38
CA THR A 80 -9.13 17.47 12.59
C THR A 80 -8.11 17.42 13.71
N ASN A 81 -7.70 18.60 14.18
CA ASN A 81 -6.86 18.80 15.38
C ASN A 81 -7.56 18.29 16.67
N ASN A 82 -8.58 17.45 16.54
CA ASN A 82 -9.33 16.81 17.61
C ASN A 82 -9.18 15.28 17.51
N ILE A 83 -7.97 14.77 17.23
CA ILE A 83 -7.64 13.44 17.75
C ILE A 83 -7.38 13.67 19.23
N ALA A 84 -8.42 13.50 20.04
CA ALA A 84 -8.22 13.13 21.43
C ALA A 84 -7.40 11.84 21.39
N SER A 85 -6.10 11.97 21.63
CA SER A 85 -5.13 10.90 21.66
C SER A 85 -5.41 10.00 22.87
N ASN A 86 -6.47 9.20 22.78
CA ASN A 86 -6.72 8.11 23.72
C ASN A 86 -6.17 6.77 23.21
N SER A 87 -5.32 6.77 22.17
CA SER A 87 -4.56 5.59 21.75
C SER A 87 -3.07 5.79 22.02
N SER A 88 -2.46 4.84 22.73
CA SER A 88 -1.01 4.75 22.98
C SER A 88 -0.16 4.49 21.72
N SER A 89 -0.79 4.42 20.53
CA SER A 89 -0.14 4.20 19.25
C SER A 89 0.64 5.44 18.80
N LYS A 90 1.83 5.21 18.22
CA LYS A 90 2.71 6.29 17.72
C LYS A 90 2.79 6.27 16.18
N PRO A 91 3.00 7.41 15.52
CA PRO A 91 3.23 7.40 14.08
C PRO A 91 4.49 6.61 13.74
N VAL A 92 4.49 5.91 12.59
CA VAL A 92 5.68 5.28 12.03
C VAL A 92 6.69 6.38 11.71
N THR A 93 7.82 6.37 12.40
CA THR A 93 8.88 7.37 12.24
C THR A 93 9.76 7.02 11.04
N SER A 94 9.28 7.28 9.83
CA SER A 94 10.04 7.31 8.56
C SER A 94 10.77 6.01 8.14
N GLN A 95 11.13 5.91 6.86
CA GLN A 95 11.95 4.82 6.36
C GLN A 95 13.43 5.10 6.71
N ILE A 96 14.13 4.12 7.32
CA ILE A 96 15.46 4.33 7.92
C ILE A 96 16.49 4.85 6.91
N TRP A 97 16.43 4.37 5.66
CA TRP A 97 17.37 4.75 4.59
C TRP A 97 17.45 6.26 4.35
N THR A 98 16.40 7.01 4.71
CA THR A 98 16.37 8.48 4.59
C THR A 98 17.45 9.17 5.43
N LYS A 99 17.93 8.52 6.50
CA LYS A 99 19.06 9.00 7.30
C LYS A 99 20.38 8.95 6.55
N SER A 100 20.54 7.99 5.64
CA SER A 100 21.73 7.82 4.81
C SER A 100 21.70 8.71 3.55
N GLY A 101 20.61 9.42 3.29
CA GLY A 101 20.50 10.41 2.21
C GLY A 101 19.12 10.45 1.56
N ARG A 102 19.02 11.25 0.48
CA ARG A 102 17.81 11.40 -0.34
C ARG A 102 18.06 10.96 -1.78
N CYS A 103 17.02 10.44 -2.42
CA CYS A 103 17.14 9.71 -3.68
C CYS A 103 15.80 9.71 -4.46
N PRO A 104 15.79 10.02 -5.77
CA PRO A 104 14.72 9.60 -6.67
C PRO A 104 14.88 8.08 -6.94
N VAL A 105 13.88 7.30 -6.57
CA VAL A 105 14.07 5.92 -6.07
C VAL A 105 13.97 4.85 -7.17
N ASN A 106 14.82 3.84 -7.08
CA ASN A 106 14.56 2.44 -7.46
C ASN A 106 15.13 1.51 -6.37
N PRO A 107 14.32 0.80 -5.58
CA PRO A 107 14.86 -0.21 -4.67
C PRO A 107 14.93 -1.55 -5.38
N ARG A 108 16.09 -2.21 -5.28
CA ARG A 108 16.19 -3.63 -5.62
C ARG A 108 15.24 -4.43 -4.75
N LEU A 109 14.58 -5.43 -5.32
CA LEU A 109 13.67 -6.27 -4.56
C LEU A 109 14.45 -7.02 -3.47
N PHE A 110 13.88 -7.03 -2.27
CA PHE A 110 14.61 -7.41 -1.07
C PHE A 110 14.33 -8.87 -0.74
N GLY A 111 15.39 -9.67 -0.65
CA GLY A 111 15.34 -11.07 -0.19
C GLY A 111 15.18 -11.22 1.31
N ASP A 112 14.48 -10.30 1.98
CA ASP A 112 14.23 -10.33 3.42
C ASP A 112 12.74 -10.40 3.76
N THR A 113 12.45 -10.50 5.04
CA THR A 113 11.09 -10.65 5.57
C THR A 113 10.58 -9.37 6.24
N ARG A 114 11.20 -8.22 5.98
CA ARG A 114 10.82 -6.96 6.63
C ARG A 114 9.50 -6.43 6.04
N THR A 115 8.70 -5.79 6.88
CA THR A 115 7.50 -5.07 6.42
C THR A 115 7.93 -3.87 5.59
N ARG A 116 7.35 -3.73 4.40
CA ARG A 116 7.73 -2.72 3.40
C ARG A 116 6.50 -1.96 2.94
N LEU A 117 6.66 -0.67 2.69
CA LEU A 117 5.65 0.11 1.97
C LEU A 117 5.73 -0.30 0.51
N PHE A 118 4.63 -0.71 -0.11
CA PHE A 118 4.61 -1.04 -1.54
C PHE A 118 3.30 -0.53 -2.16
N ALA A 119 3.25 -0.50 -3.48
CA ALA A 119 2.04 -0.25 -4.22
C ALA A 119 1.93 -1.24 -5.39
N TYR A 120 0.71 -1.65 -5.70
CA TYR A 120 0.40 -2.40 -6.89
C TYR A 120 -0.75 -1.71 -7.63
N TRP A 121 -0.67 -1.66 -8.96
CA TRP A 121 -1.77 -1.16 -9.79
C TRP A 121 -1.99 -2.10 -10.98
N THR A 122 -3.21 -2.13 -11.51
CA THR A 122 -3.61 -2.89 -12.70
C THR A 122 -4.78 -2.17 -13.38
N THR A 123 -4.94 -2.35 -14.69
CA THR A 123 -6.08 -1.82 -15.47
C THR A 123 -7.02 -2.91 -15.98
N ASP A 124 -6.71 -4.18 -15.73
CA ASP A 124 -7.48 -5.33 -16.24
C ASP A 124 -7.71 -6.39 -15.16
N GLY A 125 -7.65 -5.98 -13.89
CA GLY A 125 -7.97 -6.87 -12.76
C GLY A 125 -7.01 -8.06 -12.67
N TYR A 126 -5.70 -7.81 -12.71
CA TYR A 126 -4.65 -8.83 -12.62
C TYR A 126 -4.54 -9.76 -13.84
N GLY A 127 -5.09 -9.37 -14.99
CA GLY A 127 -5.06 -10.20 -16.20
C GLY A 127 -3.67 -10.23 -16.85
N LYS A 128 -3.27 -9.10 -17.43
CA LYS A 128 -1.99 -8.90 -18.14
C LYS A 128 -1.33 -7.58 -17.76
N THR A 129 -2.12 -6.59 -17.36
CA THR A 129 -1.61 -5.27 -17.02
C THR A 129 -1.37 -5.16 -15.53
N GLY A 130 -0.36 -4.37 -15.19
CA GLY A 130 -0.15 -3.93 -13.83
C GLY A 130 1.32 -3.79 -13.50
N CYS A 131 1.58 -3.28 -12.32
CA CYS A 131 2.93 -3.16 -11.84
C CYS A 131 3.02 -3.20 -10.32
N PHE A 132 4.03 -3.93 -9.84
CA PHE A 132 4.45 -3.89 -8.46
C PHE A 132 5.55 -2.83 -8.27
N ASN A 133 5.31 -1.87 -7.38
CA ASN A 133 6.19 -0.74 -7.10
C ASN A 133 6.62 -0.01 -8.39
N LEU A 134 7.94 0.02 -8.60
CA LEU A 134 8.63 0.61 -9.74
C LEU A 134 9.33 -0.47 -10.56
N LEU A 135 8.95 -1.75 -10.41
CA LEU A 135 9.59 -2.85 -11.15
C LEU A 135 9.28 -2.83 -12.67
N CYS A 136 8.33 -1.99 -13.04
CA CYS A 136 7.78 -1.82 -14.37
C CYS A 136 7.24 -0.39 -14.49
N SER A 137 6.82 -0.04 -15.71
CA SER A 137 6.35 1.30 -16.03
C SER A 137 4.97 1.61 -15.45
N GLY A 138 4.61 2.90 -15.32
CA GLY A 138 3.26 3.36 -14.95
C GLY A 138 3.17 4.32 -13.77
N PHE A 139 3.91 4.10 -12.67
CA PHE A 139 3.89 4.98 -11.51
C PHE A 139 5.01 6.01 -11.56
N VAL A 140 4.70 7.29 -11.43
CA VAL A 140 5.68 8.38 -11.38
C VAL A 140 5.95 8.72 -9.92
N GLN A 141 7.11 8.30 -9.40
CA GLN A 141 7.53 8.71 -8.07
C GLN A 141 8.22 10.07 -8.13
N ILE A 142 7.89 10.96 -7.20
CA ILE A 142 8.52 12.29 -7.11
C ILE A 142 9.18 12.55 -5.76
N SER A 143 8.75 11.87 -4.71
CA SER A 143 9.33 12.04 -3.38
C SER A 143 10.73 11.45 -3.32
N THR A 144 11.59 12.16 -2.59
CA THR A 144 12.93 11.69 -2.21
C THR A 144 13.03 11.32 -0.73
N HIS A 145 11.90 11.36 -0.02
CA HIS A 145 11.77 11.11 1.42
C HIS A 145 11.05 9.81 1.74
N VAL A 146 10.31 9.27 0.78
CA VAL A 146 9.60 7.99 0.91
C VAL A 146 9.80 7.22 -0.40
N ALA A 147 10.06 5.93 -0.27
CA ALA A 147 10.32 4.99 -1.35
C ALA A 147 9.31 3.85 -1.27
N LEU A 148 8.65 3.54 -2.39
CA LEU A 148 8.01 2.23 -2.52
C LEU A 148 9.08 1.14 -2.46
N GLY A 149 8.80 0.00 -1.86
CA GLY A 149 9.72 -1.11 -1.61
C GLY A 149 10.59 -0.97 -0.35
N ALA A 150 10.79 0.23 0.20
CA ALA A 150 11.65 0.39 1.37
C ALA A 150 10.97 -0.07 2.69
N ALA A 151 11.79 -0.53 3.63
CA ALA A 151 11.32 -1.05 4.91
C ALA A 151 10.69 0.06 5.75
N ILE A 152 9.58 -0.27 6.42
CA ILE A 152 8.94 0.61 7.40
C ILE A 152 9.47 0.30 8.80
N ASN A 153 9.72 1.34 9.58
CA ASN A 153 10.19 1.20 10.95
C ASN A 153 9.74 2.39 11.82
N PRO A 154 9.37 2.16 13.09
CA PRO A 154 9.18 0.87 13.76
C PRO A 154 7.94 0.12 13.28
N ILE A 155 7.91 -1.20 13.51
CA ILE A 155 6.74 -2.06 13.25
C ILE A 155 6.02 -2.40 14.56
N SER A 156 4.69 -2.59 14.45
CA SER A 156 3.85 -3.04 15.57
C SER A 156 4.22 -4.44 16.03
N LYS A 157 4.11 -4.70 17.34
CA LYS A 157 4.32 -6.03 17.94
C LYS A 157 3.04 -6.52 18.60
N LYS A 158 2.72 -7.82 18.46
CA LYS A 158 1.60 -8.44 19.17
C LYS A 158 1.72 -8.21 20.68
N SER A 159 0.65 -7.73 21.30
CA SER A 159 0.55 -7.34 22.71
C SER A 159 1.62 -6.33 23.17
N GLY A 160 2.24 -5.61 22.23
CA GLY A 160 3.29 -4.63 22.49
C GLY A 160 2.95 -3.25 21.96
N LYS A 161 3.98 -2.45 21.68
CA LYS A 161 3.81 -1.11 21.09
C LYS A 161 3.18 -1.22 19.70
N GLN A 162 2.16 -0.40 19.47
CA GLN A 162 1.47 -0.27 18.19
C GLN A 162 1.91 1.01 17.48
N TYR A 163 2.01 0.92 16.16
CA TYR A 163 2.36 2.02 15.28
C TYR A 163 1.37 2.11 14.12
N TYR A 164 1.17 3.33 13.60
CA TYR A 164 0.27 3.59 12.48
C TYR A 164 0.99 4.35 11.37
N ILE A 165 0.54 4.12 10.14
CA ILE A 165 0.90 4.90 8.96
C ILE A 165 -0.37 5.41 8.31
N THR A 166 -0.44 6.70 8.02
CA THR A 166 -1.55 7.31 7.30
C THR A 166 -1.23 7.32 5.81
N ILE A 167 -2.12 6.74 5.01
CA ILE A 167 -2.00 6.73 3.54
C ILE A 167 -3.25 7.37 2.98
N SER A 168 -3.08 8.32 2.06
CA SER A 168 -4.19 8.98 1.37
C SER A 168 -4.04 8.85 -0.13
N PHE A 169 -5.15 8.63 -0.81
CA PHE A 169 -5.26 8.66 -2.26
C PHE A 169 -6.26 9.73 -2.65
N PHE A 170 -5.95 10.49 -3.68
CA PHE A 170 -6.90 11.44 -4.22
C PHE A 170 -6.70 11.66 -5.71
N LEU A 171 -7.82 11.91 -6.38
CA LEU A 171 -7.87 12.30 -7.77
C LEU A 171 -7.66 13.81 -7.88
N ASP A 172 -6.64 14.23 -8.62
CA ASP A 172 -6.51 15.62 -9.05
C ASP A 172 -7.46 15.84 -10.23
N THR A 173 -8.56 16.53 -9.98
CA THR A 173 -9.65 16.71 -10.95
C THR A 173 -9.26 17.61 -12.14
N ASN A 174 -8.19 18.41 -12.03
CA ASN A 174 -7.74 19.23 -13.17
C ASN A 174 -6.85 18.43 -14.12
N THR A 175 -6.13 17.43 -13.61
CA THR A 175 -5.13 16.67 -14.39
C THR A 175 -5.54 15.23 -14.67
N GLY A 176 -6.51 14.70 -13.93
CA GLY A 176 -6.92 13.30 -13.95
C GLY A 176 -5.93 12.35 -13.27
N ASN A 177 -4.87 12.88 -12.64
CA ASN A 177 -3.84 12.08 -11.99
C ASN A 177 -4.31 11.59 -10.62
N TRP A 178 -4.02 10.32 -10.31
CA TRP A 178 -4.22 9.77 -8.98
C TRP A 178 -2.96 9.90 -8.17
N TRP A 179 -3.01 10.69 -7.11
CA TRP A 179 -1.89 10.97 -6.24
C TRP A 179 -1.97 10.12 -4.98
N ILE A 180 -0.79 9.76 -4.45
CA ILE A 180 -0.64 9.07 -3.17
C ILE A 180 0.18 9.92 -2.21
N LEU A 181 -0.34 10.08 -0.98
CA LEU A 181 0.37 10.65 0.16
C LEU A 181 0.66 9.55 1.18
N VAL A 182 1.84 9.64 1.75
CA VAL A 182 2.23 8.88 2.93
C VAL A 182 2.50 9.90 4.03
N GLU A 183 1.69 9.87 5.09
CA GLU A 183 1.57 10.96 6.05
C GLU A 183 1.26 12.28 5.29
N ASP A 184 2.08 13.31 5.50
CA ASP A 184 1.99 14.60 4.80
C ASP A 184 2.93 14.68 3.57
N ILE A 185 3.55 13.57 3.15
CA ILE A 185 4.51 13.53 2.04
C ILE A 185 3.82 13.05 0.77
N VAL A 186 3.78 13.92 -0.25
CA VAL A 186 3.35 13.53 -1.61
C VAL A 186 4.39 12.58 -2.20
N LEU A 187 4.05 11.30 -2.31
CA LEU A 187 4.96 10.26 -2.76
C LEU A 187 5.12 10.28 -4.30
N GLY A 188 4.01 10.36 -5.01
CA GLY A 188 3.96 10.21 -6.46
C GLY A 188 2.53 10.13 -6.96
N TYR A 189 2.38 9.78 -8.24
CA TYR A 189 1.09 9.66 -8.88
C TYR A 189 1.07 8.66 -10.03
N TRP A 190 -0.13 8.16 -10.32
CA TRP A 190 -0.44 7.48 -11.57
C TRP A 190 -1.07 8.47 -12.55
N PRO A 191 -0.51 8.61 -13.76
CA PRO A 191 -1.11 9.43 -14.78
C PRO A 191 -2.52 8.98 -15.16
N GLY A 192 -3.47 9.91 -15.31
CA GLY A 192 -4.86 9.58 -15.70
C GLY A 192 -5.00 8.92 -17.08
N SER A 193 -3.97 9.06 -17.93
CA SER A 193 -3.88 8.34 -19.21
C SER A 193 -3.77 6.82 -19.03
N LEU A 194 -3.14 6.38 -17.94
CA LEU A 194 -2.98 4.98 -17.56
C LEU A 194 -4.26 4.41 -16.95
N LEU A 195 -4.89 5.18 -16.06
CA LEU A 195 -6.04 4.74 -15.26
C LEU A 195 -7.36 5.20 -15.88
N LYS A 196 -7.65 4.75 -17.11
CA LYS A 196 -8.80 5.24 -17.90
C LYS A 196 -10.13 5.13 -17.17
N ASP A 197 -10.34 4.03 -16.48
CA ASP A 197 -11.59 3.75 -15.78
C ASP A 197 -11.75 4.53 -14.46
N LEU A 198 -10.69 5.16 -13.97
CA LEU A 198 -10.72 6.04 -12.80
C LEU A 198 -10.52 7.52 -13.12
N ARG A 199 -10.68 7.91 -14.38
CA ARG A 199 -10.50 9.32 -14.78
C ARG A 199 -11.40 10.29 -14.04
N HIS A 200 -12.57 9.82 -13.58
CA HIS A 200 -13.61 10.66 -13.00
C HIS A 200 -13.82 10.42 -11.52
N SER A 201 -13.83 9.15 -11.10
CA SER A 201 -14.05 8.73 -9.72
C SER A 201 -13.74 7.26 -9.56
N ALA A 202 -13.61 6.81 -8.32
CA ALA A 202 -13.68 5.40 -7.97
C ALA A 202 -15.12 5.00 -7.67
N THR A 203 -15.54 3.83 -8.16
CA THR A 203 -16.86 3.25 -7.91
C THR A 203 -16.88 2.32 -6.70
N ALA A 204 -15.71 1.84 -6.28
CA ALA A 204 -15.51 1.03 -5.09
C ALA A 204 -14.16 1.36 -4.44
N VAL A 205 -14.10 1.24 -3.11
CA VAL A 205 -12.86 1.34 -2.33
C VAL A 205 -12.87 0.20 -1.32
N GLN A 206 -11.73 -0.45 -1.15
CA GLN A 206 -11.56 -1.61 -0.28
C GLN A 206 -10.35 -1.39 0.65
N TRP A 207 -10.44 -1.93 1.86
CA TRP A 207 -9.37 -1.98 2.84
C TRP A 207 -9.24 -3.42 3.33
N GLY A 208 -8.02 -3.89 3.61
CA GLY A 208 -7.82 -5.22 4.17
C GLY A 208 -6.44 -5.82 3.94
N GLY A 209 -6.41 -7.15 3.88
CA GLY A 209 -5.24 -7.98 3.68
C GLY A 209 -5.49 -9.00 2.57
N GLU A 210 -4.44 -9.36 1.85
CA GLU A 210 -4.43 -10.47 0.90
C GLU A 210 -3.31 -11.41 1.29
N VAL A 211 -3.45 -12.67 0.91
CA VAL A 211 -2.40 -13.65 1.00
C VAL A 211 -2.44 -14.45 -0.28
N TYR A 212 -1.32 -14.50 -0.98
CA TYR A 212 -1.18 -15.38 -2.12
C TYR A 212 -1.19 -16.85 -1.67
N SER A 213 -1.97 -17.67 -2.35
CA SER A 213 -1.96 -19.12 -2.19
C SER A 213 -2.19 -19.79 -3.54
N PRO A 214 -1.34 -20.74 -3.98
CA PRO A 214 -1.64 -21.54 -5.18
C PRO A 214 -2.74 -22.58 -4.89
N LYS A 215 -3.16 -22.73 -3.63
CA LYS A 215 -4.13 -23.72 -3.14
C LYS A 215 -5.36 -23.07 -2.53
N VAL A 216 -5.81 -21.93 -3.06
CA VAL A 216 -7.11 -21.36 -2.67
C VAL A 216 -8.19 -22.43 -2.83
N ARG A 217 -9.04 -22.59 -1.82
CA ARG A 217 -10.09 -23.60 -1.67
C ARG A 217 -9.63 -25.05 -1.72
N ASN A 218 -8.32 -25.29 -1.60
CA ASN A 218 -7.71 -26.61 -1.65
C ASN A 218 -6.87 -26.89 -0.40
N LYS A 219 -6.63 -28.17 -0.13
CA LYS A 219 -5.88 -28.65 1.03
C LYS A 219 -4.56 -29.31 0.62
N PRO A 220 -3.48 -29.19 1.42
CA PRO A 220 -3.36 -28.28 2.54
C PRO A 220 -3.33 -26.81 2.09
N HIS A 221 -3.99 -25.92 2.84
CA HIS A 221 -3.94 -24.49 2.57
C HIS A 221 -2.54 -23.90 2.87
N THR A 222 -2.27 -22.67 2.42
CA THR A 222 -0.99 -21.99 2.72
C THR A 222 -0.82 -21.73 4.21
N LYS A 223 0.41 -21.91 4.71
CA LYS A 223 0.83 -21.58 6.09
C LYS A 223 1.09 -20.09 6.30
N THR A 224 0.98 -19.27 5.25
CA THR A 224 1.24 -17.84 5.32
C THR A 224 0.19 -17.16 6.19
N SER A 225 0.63 -16.53 7.28
CA SER A 225 -0.22 -15.71 8.12
C SER A 225 -0.52 -14.36 7.47
N MET A 226 -1.72 -13.82 7.66
CA MET A 226 -2.07 -12.45 7.30
C MET A 226 -1.93 -11.53 8.52
N GLY A 227 -1.27 -10.39 8.36
CA GLY A 227 -1.13 -9.44 9.46
C GLY A 227 -0.17 -9.98 10.52
N SER A 228 -0.60 -9.96 11.78
CA SER A 228 0.09 -10.61 12.89
C SER A 228 -0.12 -12.12 12.97
N GLY A 229 -0.97 -12.69 12.11
CA GLY A 229 -1.46 -14.07 12.21
C GLY A 229 -2.62 -14.27 13.18
N GLU A 230 -3.06 -13.21 13.87
CA GLU A 230 -4.20 -13.27 14.79
C GLU A 230 -5.53 -13.07 14.06
N TRP A 231 -6.58 -13.68 14.61
CA TRP A 231 -7.95 -13.44 14.17
C TRP A 231 -8.39 -11.99 14.41
N ALA A 232 -9.23 -11.45 13.54
CA ALA A 232 -9.73 -10.07 13.61
C ALA A 232 -10.48 -9.77 14.92
N SER A 233 -11.14 -10.78 15.48
CA SER A 233 -11.83 -10.73 16.78
C SER A 233 -10.89 -10.52 17.97
N ASN A 234 -9.58 -10.66 17.79
CA ASN A 234 -8.59 -10.39 18.84
C ASN A 234 -8.29 -8.89 19.01
N LEU A 235 -8.83 -8.03 18.14
CA LEU A 235 -8.86 -6.57 18.27
C LEU A 235 -7.47 -5.91 18.46
N TYR A 236 -7.49 -4.68 18.97
CA TYR A 236 -6.33 -3.81 19.15
C TYR A 236 -5.19 -4.50 19.90
N GLY A 237 -3.97 -4.30 19.41
CA GLY A 237 -2.76 -4.89 19.99
C GLY A 237 -2.51 -6.33 19.55
N LYS A 238 -3.48 -7.02 18.93
CA LYS A 238 -3.30 -8.38 18.42
C LYS A 238 -3.53 -8.46 16.93
N ALA A 239 -4.69 -8.08 16.42
CA ALA A 239 -5.04 -8.13 15.00
C ALA A 239 -4.49 -6.91 14.24
N CYS A 240 -4.31 -7.06 12.92
CA CYS A 240 -4.05 -5.91 12.05
C CYS A 240 -5.35 -5.11 11.87
N TYR A 241 -5.25 -3.79 11.68
CA TYR A 241 -6.44 -2.96 11.56
C TYR A 241 -6.21 -1.67 10.77
N PHE A 242 -7.30 -1.19 10.17
CA PHE A 242 -7.45 0.17 9.68
C PHE A 242 -8.34 0.97 10.63
N THR A 243 -7.99 2.25 10.82
CA THR A 243 -8.75 3.21 11.63
C THR A 243 -8.80 4.54 10.88
N ASN A 244 -9.67 5.46 11.33
CA ASN A 244 -9.89 6.75 10.69
C ASN A 244 -10.15 6.61 9.19
N ILE A 245 -10.93 5.60 8.79
CA ILE A 245 -11.27 5.34 7.40
C ILE A 245 -12.18 6.46 6.92
N LYS A 246 -11.74 7.17 5.88
CA LYS A 246 -12.47 8.27 5.26
C LYS A 246 -12.48 8.10 3.76
N ILE A 247 -13.59 8.54 3.16
CA ILE A 247 -13.70 8.77 1.73
C ILE A 247 -14.07 10.22 1.48
N MET A 248 -13.75 10.69 0.29
CA MET A 248 -14.27 11.93 -0.26
C MET A 248 -15.03 11.57 -1.53
N ASP A 249 -16.28 12.00 -1.62
CA ASP A 249 -17.10 11.86 -2.82
C ASP A 249 -17.45 13.25 -3.38
N TYR A 250 -18.45 13.32 -4.26
CA TYR A 250 -18.91 14.57 -4.88
C TYR A 250 -19.36 15.65 -3.88
N SER A 251 -19.59 15.31 -2.60
CA SER A 251 -19.83 16.32 -1.55
C SER A 251 -18.60 17.12 -1.17
N LEU A 252 -17.40 16.71 -1.62
CA LEU A 252 -16.10 17.31 -1.30
C LEU A 252 -15.81 17.40 0.21
N GLN A 253 -16.45 16.54 0.99
CA GLN A 253 -16.26 16.43 2.42
C GLN A 253 -15.69 15.06 2.76
N LEU A 254 -14.65 15.05 3.60
CA LEU A 254 -14.16 13.82 4.20
C LEU A 254 -15.22 13.27 5.15
N LYS A 255 -15.67 12.05 4.88
CA LYS A 255 -16.69 11.37 5.68
C LYS A 255 -16.40 9.89 5.83
N TYR A 256 -17.01 9.32 6.85
CA TYR A 256 -17.03 7.88 7.02
C TYR A 256 -17.90 7.23 5.93
N PRO A 257 -17.42 6.14 5.28
CA PRO A 257 -18.24 5.40 4.32
C PRO A 257 -19.46 4.75 4.99
N GLN A 258 -20.67 4.95 4.45
CA GLN A 258 -21.92 4.47 5.07
C GLN A 258 -22.30 3.04 4.66
N MET A 259 -21.98 2.62 3.43
CA MET A 259 -22.31 1.29 2.91
C MET A 259 -21.08 0.39 3.01
N LEU A 260 -20.95 -0.31 4.13
CA LEU A 260 -19.83 -1.21 4.39
C LEU A 260 -20.26 -2.65 4.37
N SER A 261 -19.40 -3.49 3.81
CA SER A 261 -19.55 -4.94 3.79
C SER A 261 -18.22 -5.56 4.15
N GLU A 262 -18.28 -6.58 5.01
CA GLU A 262 -17.15 -7.40 5.39
C GLU A 262 -17.10 -8.64 4.50
N PHE A 263 -15.91 -9.03 4.07
CA PHE A 263 -15.73 -10.16 3.15
C PHE A 263 -14.39 -10.86 3.41
N SER A 264 -14.40 -12.19 3.33
CA SER A 264 -13.21 -13.05 3.35
C SER A 264 -13.42 -14.23 2.41
N ASP A 265 -12.52 -14.41 1.44
CA ASP A 265 -12.57 -15.53 0.48
C ASP A 265 -12.45 -16.90 1.17
N GLU A 266 -11.69 -16.95 2.27
CA GLU A 266 -11.35 -18.14 3.03
C GLU A 266 -11.56 -17.88 4.53
N PHE A 267 -12.83 -17.71 4.92
CA PHE A 267 -13.21 -17.28 6.28
C PHE A 267 -12.69 -18.18 7.42
N ARG A 268 -12.32 -19.43 7.12
CA ARG A 268 -11.72 -20.38 8.08
C ARG A 268 -10.21 -20.24 8.21
N CYS A 269 -9.56 -19.51 7.30
CA CYS A 269 -8.12 -19.26 7.26
C CYS A 269 -7.81 -17.81 7.66
N TYR A 270 -8.67 -16.87 7.25
CA TYR A 270 -8.57 -15.44 7.52
C TYR A 270 -9.93 -14.84 7.84
N SER A 271 -9.94 -13.82 8.69
CA SER A 271 -11.15 -13.18 9.19
C SER A 271 -11.06 -11.67 9.05
N THR A 272 -12.23 -11.04 8.96
CA THR A 272 -12.44 -9.60 9.07
C THR A 272 -13.38 -9.33 10.25
N PHE A 273 -13.26 -8.16 10.85
CA PHE A 273 -14.19 -7.72 11.88
C PHE A 273 -14.32 -6.19 11.92
N LEU A 274 -15.50 -5.66 11.59
CA LEU A 274 -15.81 -4.24 11.73
C LEU A 274 -16.31 -3.96 13.15
N TYR A 275 -15.39 -3.50 14.00
CA TYR A 275 -15.66 -3.33 15.42
C TYR A 275 -15.84 -1.86 15.80
N ARG A 276 -16.98 -1.54 16.41
CA ARG A 276 -17.26 -0.22 16.99
C ARG A 276 -17.14 -0.30 18.51
N GLU A 277 -16.17 0.41 19.08
CA GLU A 277 -16.12 0.62 20.53
C GLU A 277 -17.31 1.45 20.97
N LYS A 278 -17.78 1.20 22.20
CA LYS A 278 -18.79 2.04 22.85
C LYS A 278 -18.26 3.49 22.88
N ASP A 279 -19.11 4.45 22.54
CA ASP A 279 -18.81 5.89 22.52
C ASP A 279 -17.91 6.39 21.36
N LYS A 280 -17.41 5.51 20.48
CA LYS A 280 -16.76 5.93 19.23
C LYS A 280 -17.77 6.11 18.09
N LEU A 281 -17.70 7.26 17.43
CA LEU A 281 -18.47 7.57 16.22
C LEU A 281 -18.15 6.62 15.06
N GLU A 282 -16.88 6.25 14.91
CA GLU A 282 -16.39 5.48 13.77
C GLU A 282 -15.76 4.16 14.22
N PRO A 283 -16.11 3.03 13.58
CA PRO A 283 -15.53 1.73 13.91
C PRO A 283 -14.11 1.61 13.34
N ASN A 284 -13.38 0.65 13.90
CA ASN A 284 -12.12 0.16 13.37
C ASN A 284 -12.37 -1.11 12.56
N PHE A 285 -11.66 -1.26 11.45
CA PHE A 285 -11.75 -2.45 10.61
C PHE A 285 -10.55 -3.36 10.89
N TYR A 286 -10.79 -4.50 11.53
CA TYR A 286 -9.78 -5.49 11.86
C TYR A 286 -9.73 -6.60 10.81
N PHE A 287 -8.55 -7.12 10.55
CA PHE A 287 -8.35 -8.25 9.63
C PHE A 287 -7.10 -9.06 10.01
N GLY A 288 -7.07 -10.32 9.60
CA GLY A 288 -5.93 -11.20 9.81
C GLY A 288 -6.31 -12.67 9.90
N GLY A 289 -5.33 -13.51 10.15
CA GLY A 289 -5.53 -14.93 10.41
C GLY A 289 -4.26 -15.73 10.19
N PRO A 290 -4.18 -16.95 10.76
CA PRO A 290 -2.98 -17.75 10.76
C PRO A 290 -2.69 -18.44 9.42
N GLY A 291 -3.63 -18.43 8.47
CA GLY A 291 -3.56 -19.30 7.29
C GLY A 291 -3.93 -20.73 7.69
N GLN A 292 -3.09 -21.71 7.34
CA GLN A 292 -3.32 -23.13 7.63
C GLN A 292 -3.52 -23.38 9.14
N ASN A 293 -4.65 -24.00 9.51
CA ASN A 293 -5.02 -24.33 10.88
C ASN A 293 -6.02 -25.52 10.93
N SER A 294 -6.49 -25.92 12.10
CA SER A 294 -7.42 -27.07 12.22
C SER A 294 -8.76 -26.88 11.49
N GLN A 295 -9.25 -25.64 11.36
CA GLN A 295 -10.46 -25.29 10.62
C GLN A 295 -10.18 -25.03 9.13
N CYS A 296 -8.94 -24.73 8.78
CA CYS A 296 -8.43 -24.53 7.41
C CYS A 296 -7.18 -25.42 7.18
N PRO A 297 -7.37 -26.74 7.02
CA PRO A 297 -6.26 -27.69 6.94
C PRO A 297 -5.50 -27.65 5.61
#